data_AF-A0A1Q3MU91-F1
#
_entry.id   AF-A0A1Q3MU91-F1
#
_cell.length_a   1.000
_cell.length_b   1.000
_cell.length_c   1.000
_cell.angle_alpha   90.00
_cell.angle_beta   90.00
_cell.angle_gamma   90.00
#
_symmetry.space_group_name_H-M   'P 1'
#
loop_
_entity.id
_entity.type
_entity.pdbx_description
1 polymer ?
#
loop_
_entity_poly.entity_id
_entity_poly.type
_entity_poly.pdbx_seq_one_letter_code
_entity_poly.pdbx_strand_id
1 'polypeptide(L)'
;MKQQWFVALAAICLLGCSSVSKADLQIDVRKGVAGVIPLILCGVEDWNTEMTEVVKNDLASCGFFEIIPFESSSASKRDLLMGRGLDAWNARKGSRLAVCHVSSEGSRWVATVRFFDVCSKRFLGEVLVKGSQENPRLFAHKLSNSVYKKLTGEDGYFHTKLFYTCQYGPATNKIRRIAQIDIDGANCRILTPVQQEALIPKSTKTGNKVTYIIKNKNSGKYRIHVLDMATKALSVLPDEGCLISPQFSPSGNEIIYAKISPKGESSLAIYNPSSGSTRPFSVYTGGQAFQVSPSYSPDGRMVVFSAQLSESTRPKIYVKPASGGSPVCISRGQGSYFCPVWSPDGRWIACIKKSKGNFYLCVMTPSGDQERAISQAFLLDQPTWAPNSRWVACSFQTGRYKPFHIMMAHISGRFMRTLNTSLGGVAHEGNHPSWCGELQD
;
A
#
# COMPACT_ATOMS: atom_id res chain seq x y z
N MET A 1 30.15 34.69 -65.10
CA MET A 1 30.51 36.07 -64.67
C MET A 1 30.74 36.05 -63.16
N LYS A 2 32.00 35.88 -62.74
CA LYS A 2 32.79 36.73 -61.82
C LYS A 2 32.19 36.87 -60.39
N GLN A 3 32.74 36.14 -59.40
CA GLN A 3 33.89 36.47 -58.51
C GLN A 3 33.47 37.37 -57.32
N GLN A 4 34.02 37.34 -56.10
CA GLN A 4 34.82 36.43 -55.26
C GLN A 4 34.92 37.16 -53.87
N TRP A 5 34.65 36.50 -52.73
CA TRP A 5 35.56 36.21 -51.57
C TRP A 5 35.76 37.26 -50.44
N PHE A 6 35.60 36.79 -49.18
CA PHE A 6 36.48 36.86 -47.96
C PHE A 6 35.69 36.21 -46.78
N VAL A 7 35.94 34.96 -46.33
CA VAL A 7 36.97 34.35 -45.44
C VAL A 7 36.83 34.61 -43.92
N ALA A 8 36.49 33.51 -43.21
CA ALA A 8 36.88 33.02 -41.87
C ALA A 8 36.50 33.75 -40.56
N LEU A 9 35.85 33.05 -39.62
CA LEU A 9 36.55 32.26 -38.58
C LEU A 9 35.62 31.25 -37.87
N ALA A 10 36.24 30.19 -37.36
CA ALA A 10 35.65 28.95 -36.85
C ALA A 10 35.10 29.05 -35.42
N ALA A 11 34.06 28.26 -35.12
CA ALA A 11 33.87 27.67 -33.81
C ALA A 11 33.18 26.30 -33.95
N ILE A 12 33.90 25.30 -33.46
CA ILE A 12 33.58 23.87 -33.40
C ILE A 12 32.33 23.64 -32.55
N CYS A 13 31.34 22.92 -33.07
CA CYS A 13 30.43 22.12 -32.25
C CYS A 13 30.09 20.85 -33.02
N LEU A 14 30.70 19.75 -32.58
CA LEU A 14 30.44 18.39 -33.01
C LEU A 14 28.94 18.11 -33.06
N LEU A 15 28.52 17.51 -34.18
CA LEU A 15 27.27 16.79 -34.36
C LEU A 15 27.16 15.72 -33.27
N GLY A 16 26.59 16.09 -32.12
CA GLY A 16 26.02 15.16 -31.19
C GLY A 16 24.68 14.71 -31.75
N CYS A 17 24.65 13.52 -32.35
CA CYS A 17 23.40 12.78 -32.52
C CYS A 17 22.64 12.82 -31.20
N SER A 18 21.54 13.58 -31.15
CA SER A 18 20.60 13.51 -30.05
C SER A 18 19.99 12.12 -30.10
N SER A 19 20.56 11.19 -29.33
CA SER A 19 19.92 9.93 -29.03
C SER A 19 18.61 10.27 -28.33
N VAL A 20 17.50 10.11 -29.04
CA VAL A 20 16.19 9.97 -28.42
C VAL A 20 16.34 8.83 -27.43
N SER A 21 16.40 9.18 -26.14
CA SER A 21 16.38 8.18 -25.07
C SER A 21 15.06 7.42 -25.22
N LYS A 22 15.14 6.23 -25.78
CA LYS A 22 14.11 5.22 -25.60
C LYS A 22 14.09 4.95 -24.11
N ALA A 23 13.09 5.51 -23.43
CA ALA A 23 12.70 5.07 -22.10
C ALA A 23 12.14 3.63 -22.22
N ASP A 24 13.03 2.68 -22.47
CA ASP A 24 12.78 1.29 -22.14
C ASP A 24 12.63 1.23 -20.62
N LEU A 25 11.59 0.54 -20.18
CA LEU A 25 11.26 0.32 -18.79
C LEU A 25 12.41 -0.48 -18.16
N GLN A 26 13.44 0.21 -17.66
CA GLN A 26 14.49 -0.43 -16.88
C GLN A 26 13.86 -0.88 -15.57
N ILE A 27 13.70 -2.19 -15.41
CA ILE A 27 13.60 -2.77 -14.08
C ILE A 27 15.02 -2.69 -13.51
N ASP A 28 15.37 -1.53 -12.95
CA ASP A 28 16.67 -1.36 -12.30
C ASP A 28 16.65 -2.07 -10.93
N VAL A 29 16.74 -3.40 -10.98
CA VAL A 29 17.04 -4.24 -9.81
C VAL A 29 18.56 -4.34 -9.70
N ARG A 30 19.29 -3.23 -9.51
CA ARG A 30 20.63 -3.20 -8.86
C ARG A 30 21.21 -1.79 -8.85
N LYS A 31 21.16 -1.14 -7.68
CA LYS A 31 22.35 -0.60 -6.98
C LYS A 31 22.01 -0.05 -5.60
N GLY A 32 22.89 -0.32 -4.63
CA GLY A 32 22.84 0.16 -3.24
C GLY A 32 22.25 -0.85 -2.25
N VAL A 33 22.94 -1.96 -1.96
CA VAL A 33 22.58 -2.86 -0.86
C VAL A 33 22.69 -2.10 0.46
N ALA A 34 21.57 -1.58 0.98
CA ALA A 34 21.44 -1.49 2.43
C ALA A 34 21.32 -2.96 2.87
N GLY A 35 22.38 -3.48 3.49
CA GLY A 35 22.39 -4.85 3.99
C GLY A 35 21.23 -5.05 4.96
N VAL A 36 20.66 -6.24 4.96
CA VAL A 36 19.71 -6.65 5.98
C VAL A 36 20.42 -6.54 7.33
N ILE A 37 19.79 -5.93 8.33
CA ILE A 37 20.35 -5.74 9.67
C ILE A 37 20.23 -7.07 10.41
N PRO A 38 21.33 -7.74 10.78
CA PRO A 38 21.25 -8.93 11.61
C PRO A 38 20.74 -8.53 13.00
N LEU A 39 19.61 -9.09 13.41
CA LEU A 39 18.90 -8.71 14.64
C LEU A 39 18.80 -9.91 15.57
N ILE A 40 19.41 -9.78 16.75
CA ILE A 40 19.24 -10.73 17.86
C ILE A 40 18.09 -10.24 18.75
N LEU A 41 17.13 -11.10 19.00
CA LEU A 41 16.01 -10.85 19.92
C LEU A 41 16.19 -11.70 21.17
N CYS A 42 16.39 -11.07 22.32
CA CYS A 42 16.51 -11.76 23.61
C CYS A 42 15.32 -11.39 24.50
N GLY A 43 14.76 -12.35 25.23
CA GLY A 43 13.70 -12.11 26.21
C GLY A 43 12.30 -11.91 25.62
N VAL A 44 12.16 -12.03 24.31
CA VAL A 44 10.86 -12.11 23.62
C VAL A 44 10.22 -13.48 23.82
N GLU A 45 10.91 -14.48 24.36
CA GLU A 45 10.35 -15.82 24.60
C GLU A 45 9.79 -15.97 26.03
N ASP A 46 9.97 -14.97 26.88
CA ASP A 46 9.58 -15.00 28.31
C ASP A 46 8.06 -14.92 28.54
N TRP A 47 7.27 -14.82 27.47
CA TRP A 47 5.81 -14.78 27.46
C TRP A 47 5.27 -15.83 26.49
N ASN A 48 3.98 -15.80 26.14
CA ASN A 48 3.38 -16.89 25.36
C ASN A 48 4.01 -17.06 23.96
N THR A 49 3.93 -18.30 23.45
CA THR A 49 4.53 -18.69 22.16
C THR A 49 3.95 -17.90 20.99
N GLU A 50 2.65 -17.62 21.00
CA GLU A 50 1.98 -16.89 19.92
C GLU A 50 2.56 -15.48 19.73
N MET A 51 2.70 -14.69 20.81
CA MET A 51 3.25 -13.34 20.73
C MET A 51 4.71 -13.35 20.28
N THR A 52 5.48 -14.34 20.72
CA THR A 52 6.86 -14.54 20.30
C THR A 52 6.96 -14.73 18.78
N GLU A 53 6.12 -15.60 18.22
CA GLU A 53 6.07 -15.84 16.79
C GLU A 53 5.63 -14.60 16.01
N VAL A 54 4.66 -13.85 16.51
CA VAL A 54 4.22 -12.58 15.88
C VAL A 54 5.38 -11.60 15.77
N VAL A 55 6.14 -11.36 16.84
CA VAL A 55 7.28 -10.43 16.81
C VAL A 55 8.36 -10.88 15.84
N LYS A 56 8.71 -12.18 15.88
CA LYS A 56 9.71 -12.75 14.96
C LYS A 56 9.25 -12.64 13.51
N ASN A 57 8.01 -13.00 13.22
CA ASN A 57 7.44 -12.98 11.86
C ASN A 57 7.31 -11.57 11.30
N ASP A 58 6.87 -10.60 12.10
CA ASP A 58 6.79 -9.19 11.70
C ASP A 58 8.15 -8.66 11.26
N LEU A 59 9.17 -8.82 12.12
CA LEU A 59 10.50 -8.28 11.89
C LEU A 59 11.22 -9.02 10.76
N ALA A 60 11.06 -10.34 10.64
CA ALA A 60 11.63 -11.11 9.54
C ALA A 60 10.99 -10.76 8.18
N SER A 61 9.68 -10.52 8.16
CA SER A 61 8.91 -10.35 6.92
C SER A 61 8.91 -8.92 6.36
N CYS A 62 9.56 -7.97 7.05
CA CYS A 62 9.65 -6.57 6.63
C CYS A 62 10.83 -6.27 5.69
N GLY A 63 11.73 -7.24 5.47
CA GLY A 63 12.88 -7.09 4.56
C GLY A 63 14.06 -6.27 5.10
N PHE A 64 13.95 -5.72 6.32
CA PHE A 64 15.05 -4.97 6.94
C PHE A 64 15.90 -5.80 7.90
N PHE A 65 15.35 -6.89 8.44
CA PHE A 65 16.02 -7.69 9.49
C PHE A 65 16.24 -9.13 9.08
N GLU A 66 17.39 -9.65 9.49
CA GLU A 66 17.71 -11.07 9.48
C GLU A 66 17.68 -11.50 10.94
N ILE A 67 16.66 -12.26 11.33
CA ILE A 67 16.51 -12.67 12.72
C ILE A 67 17.53 -13.76 13.03
N ILE A 68 18.42 -13.46 13.96
CA ILE A 68 19.38 -14.42 14.49
C ILE A 68 18.75 -15.06 15.72
N PRO A 69 18.62 -16.40 15.76
CA PRO A 69 18.18 -17.11 16.96
C PRO A 69 19.06 -16.77 18.16
N PHE A 70 18.44 -16.44 19.28
CA PHE A 70 19.13 -16.26 20.54
C PHE A 70 19.21 -17.60 21.26
N GLU A 71 20.42 -18.02 21.63
CA GLU A 71 20.64 -19.21 22.46
C GLU A 71 21.08 -18.78 23.86
N SER A 72 20.46 -19.33 24.90
CA SER A 72 20.78 -18.98 26.30
C SER A 72 22.21 -19.35 26.70
N SER A 73 22.84 -20.29 25.99
CA SER A 73 24.27 -20.63 26.09
C SER A 73 25.19 -19.48 25.67
N SER A 74 24.72 -18.58 24.81
CA SER A 74 25.53 -17.48 24.25
C SER A 74 25.79 -16.37 25.27
N ALA A 75 24.78 -16.02 26.07
CA ALA A 75 24.88 -15.04 27.16
C ALA A 75 23.64 -15.06 28.07
N SER A 76 23.82 -14.67 29.32
CA SER A 76 22.71 -14.44 30.26
C SER A 76 21.90 -13.20 29.89
N LYS A 77 20.57 -13.28 29.91
CA LYS A 77 19.67 -12.13 29.71
C LYS A 77 19.98 -10.98 30.68
N ARG A 78 20.31 -11.30 31.93
CA ARG A 78 20.66 -10.30 32.96
C ARG A 78 21.90 -9.51 32.55
N ASP A 79 22.91 -10.19 32.00
CA ASP A 79 24.13 -9.55 31.53
C ASP A 79 23.89 -8.69 30.30
N LEU A 80 23.07 -9.18 29.36
CA LEU A 80 22.70 -8.45 28.15
C LEU A 80 21.91 -7.17 28.46
N LEU A 81 21.04 -7.18 29.47
CA LEU A 81 20.36 -5.96 29.95
C LEU A 81 21.36 -4.90 30.41
N MET A 82 22.52 -5.29 30.93
CA MET A 82 23.62 -4.39 31.33
C MET A 82 24.61 -4.10 30.20
N GLY A 83 24.36 -4.59 28.98
CA GLY A 83 25.27 -4.44 27.83
C GLY A 83 26.52 -5.33 27.89
N ARG A 84 26.51 -6.39 28.72
CA ARG A 84 27.60 -7.36 28.86
C ARG A 84 27.30 -8.62 28.03
N GLY A 85 28.34 -9.38 27.65
CA GLY A 85 28.16 -10.64 26.91
C GLY A 85 27.86 -10.49 25.41
N LEU A 86 28.02 -9.28 24.85
CA LEU A 86 27.79 -9.01 23.42
C LEU A 86 28.82 -9.69 22.50
N ASP A 87 29.95 -10.12 23.05
CA ASP A 87 31.06 -10.72 22.29
C ASP A 87 30.66 -12.01 21.56
N ALA A 88 29.61 -12.69 22.03
CA ALA A 88 29.07 -13.90 21.41
C ALA A 88 28.65 -13.71 19.94
N TRP A 89 28.38 -12.47 19.50
CA TRP A 89 27.94 -12.17 18.13
C TRP A 89 28.91 -11.26 17.34
N ASN A 90 30.13 -11.03 17.83
CA ASN A 90 31.11 -10.14 17.17
C ASN A 90 31.46 -10.56 15.73
N ALA A 91 31.39 -11.85 15.42
CA ALA A 91 31.66 -12.38 14.08
C ALA A 91 30.68 -11.84 13.02
N ARG A 92 29.48 -11.40 13.42
CA ARG A 92 28.46 -10.84 12.52
C ARG A 92 28.46 -9.32 12.60
N LYS A 93 29.28 -8.69 11.76
CA LYS A 93 29.40 -7.22 11.69
C LYS A 93 28.04 -6.56 11.43
N GLY A 94 27.79 -5.44 12.11
CA GLY A 94 26.54 -4.68 11.96
C GLY A 94 25.34 -5.21 12.74
N SER A 95 25.53 -6.27 13.54
CA SER A 95 24.45 -6.84 14.35
C SER A 95 23.87 -5.85 15.35
N ARG A 96 22.57 -5.96 15.57
CA ARG A 96 21.81 -5.25 16.59
C ARG A 96 21.24 -6.25 17.57
N LEU A 97 21.32 -5.94 18.86
CA LEU A 97 20.64 -6.71 19.91
C LEU A 97 19.48 -5.89 20.44
N ALA A 98 18.30 -6.51 20.52
CA ALA A 98 17.16 -6.00 21.27
C ALA A 98 16.88 -6.97 22.43
N VAL A 99 17.01 -6.46 23.65
CA VAL A 99 16.73 -7.22 24.89
C VAL A 99 15.40 -6.74 25.44
N CYS A 100 14.40 -7.60 25.38
CA CYS A 100 13.05 -7.34 25.83
C CYS A 100 12.86 -7.85 27.26
N HIS A 101 12.31 -7.02 28.13
CA HIS A 101 11.79 -7.42 29.43
C HIS A 101 10.31 -7.07 29.48
N VAL A 102 9.46 -8.07 29.68
CA VAL A 102 8.01 -7.90 29.72
C VAL A 102 7.51 -8.21 31.12
N SER A 103 6.68 -7.34 31.66
CA SER A 103 6.01 -7.51 32.94
C SER A 103 4.50 -7.24 32.80
N SER A 104 3.74 -7.76 33.76
CA SER A 104 2.32 -7.44 33.91
C SER A 104 2.15 -6.34 34.96
N GLU A 105 1.41 -5.30 34.63
CA GLU A 105 0.98 -4.24 35.55
C GLU A 105 -0.54 -4.19 35.55
N GLY A 106 -1.18 -4.91 36.48
CA GLY A 106 -2.65 -5.06 36.52
C GLY A 106 -3.18 -5.71 35.23
N SER A 107 -4.05 -5.01 34.50
CA SER A 107 -4.64 -5.46 33.23
C SER A 107 -3.82 -5.07 31.99
N ARG A 108 -2.57 -4.61 32.16
CA ARG A 108 -1.70 -4.18 31.06
C ARG A 108 -0.42 -5.01 31.00
N TRP A 109 0.06 -5.25 29.79
CA TRP A 109 1.44 -5.64 29.53
C TRP A 109 2.31 -4.39 29.41
N VAL A 110 3.51 -4.47 29.97
CA VAL A 110 4.55 -3.45 29.84
C VAL A 110 5.83 -4.12 29.39
N ALA A 111 6.33 -3.74 28.22
CA ALA A 111 7.59 -4.23 27.68
C ALA A 111 8.61 -3.10 27.60
N THR A 112 9.75 -3.30 28.23
CA THR A 112 10.94 -2.45 28.09
C THR A 112 11.90 -3.14 27.13
N VAL A 113 12.31 -2.46 26.06
CA VAL A 113 13.28 -2.99 25.10
C VAL A 113 14.52 -2.14 25.09
N ARG A 114 15.66 -2.74 25.40
CA ARG A 114 16.99 -2.11 25.35
C ARG A 114 17.72 -2.53 24.08
N PHE A 115 18.33 -1.56 23.41
CA PHE A 115 19.00 -1.77 22.13
C PHE A 115 20.50 -1.57 22.26
N PHE A 116 21.27 -2.44 21.62
CA PHE A 116 22.72 -2.37 21.58
C PHE A 116 23.24 -2.58 20.15
N ASP A 117 24.28 -1.82 19.80
CA ASP A 117 25.16 -2.16 18.69
C ASP A 117 26.17 -3.18 19.22
N VAL A 118 26.16 -4.39 18.65
CA VAL A 118 26.96 -5.51 19.15
C VAL A 118 28.46 -5.22 18.99
N CYS A 119 28.88 -4.80 17.80
CA CYS A 119 30.29 -4.63 17.47
C CYS A 119 30.97 -3.53 18.27
N SER A 120 30.30 -2.38 18.44
CA SER A 120 30.81 -1.25 19.23
C SER A 120 30.46 -1.34 20.71
N LYS A 121 29.68 -2.35 21.11
CA LYS A 121 29.13 -2.54 22.46
C LYS A 121 28.38 -1.30 22.99
N ARG A 122 27.84 -0.49 22.08
CA ARG A 122 27.22 0.79 22.41
C ARG A 122 25.74 0.60 22.70
N PHE A 123 25.28 1.16 23.81
CA PHE A 123 23.86 1.31 24.09
C PHE A 123 23.22 2.31 23.11
N LEU A 124 22.17 1.87 22.40
CA LEU A 124 21.46 2.68 21.41
C LEU A 124 20.21 3.34 21.99
N GLY A 125 19.83 3.01 23.22
CA GLY A 125 18.66 3.53 23.92
C GLY A 125 17.67 2.45 24.32
N GLU A 126 16.58 2.90 24.91
CA GLU A 126 15.50 2.07 25.43
C GLU A 126 14.15 2.60 24.94
N VAL A 127 13.17 1.70 24.79
CA VAL A 127 11.78 2.05 24.51
C VAL A 127 10.86 1.29 25.46
N LEU A 128 9.74 1.93 25.82
CA LEU A 128 8.68 1.36 26.63
C LEU A 128 7.44 1.16 25.79
N VAL A 129 6.87 -0.04 25.82
CA VAL A 129 5.66 -0.42 25.07
C VAL A 129 4.61 -0.88 26.07
N LYS A 130 3.40 -0.34 25.98
CA LYS A 130 2.27 -0.68 26.85
C LYS A 130 1.08 -1.15 26.00
N GLY A 131 0.27 -2.05 26.54
CA GLY A 131 -1.01 -2.42 25.92
C GLY A 131 -1.84 -3.35 26.79
N SER A 132 -3.09 -3.55 26.38
CA SER A 132 -4.05 -4.41 27.09
C SER A 132 -3.63 -5.87 27.04
N GLN A 133 -3.85 -6.60 28.13
CA GLN A 133 -3.71 -8.06 28.13
C GLN A 133 -4.81 -8.78 27.36
N GLU A 134 -5.93 -8.11 27.08
CA GLU A 134 -7.07 -8.67 26.32
C GLU A 134 -6.74 -8.88 24.84
N ASN A 135 -5.73 -8.18 24.31
CA ASN A 135 -5.31 -8.29 22.91
C ASN A 135 -3.78 -8.52 22.81
N PRO A 136 -3.31 -9.73 23.19
CA PRO A 136 -1.88 -10.05 23.21
C PRO A 136 -1.22 -9.90 21.84
N ARG A 137 -1.92 -10.28 20.76
CA ARG A 137 -1.43 -10.14 19.39
C ARG A 137 -1.17 -8.69 18.99
N LEU A 138 -2.12 -7.79 19.30
CA LEU A 138 -1.92 -6.37 19.04
C LEU A 138 -0.72 -5.81 19.80
N PHE A 139 -0.55 -6.21 21.06
CA PHE A 139 0.62 -5.81 21.84
C PHE A 139 1.92 -6.31 21.20
N ALA A 140 1.97 -7.56 20.74
CA ALA A 140 3.12 -8.09 20.01
C ALA A 140 3.45 -7.27 18.75
N HIS A 141 2.44 -6.90 17.95
CA HIS A 141 2.66 -5.99 16.82
C HIS A 141 3.18 -4.61 17.26
N LYS A 142 2.62 -4.00 18.32
CA LYS A 142 3.10 -2.70 18.85
C LYS A 142 4.57 -2.79 19.31
N LEU A 143 4.97 -3.92 19.89
CA LEU A 143 6.37 -4.21 20.22
C LEU A 143 7.25 -4.30 18.96
N SER A 144 6.83 -5.05 17.94
CA SER A 144 7.52 -5.12 16.64
C SER A 144 7.69 -3.75 16.00
N ASN A 145 6.65 -2.91 16.04
CA ASN A 145 6.69 -1.55 15.49
C ASN A 145 7.69 -0.66 16.24
N SER A 146 7.83 -0.84 17.55
CA SER A 146 8.78 -0.09 18.37
C SER A 146 10.23 -0.50 18.08
N VAL A 147 10.48 -1.80 17.92
CA VAL A 147 11.79 -2.33 17.48
C VAL A 147 12.13 -1.82 16.09
N TYR A 148 11.20 -1.93 15.15
CA TYR A 148 11.35 -1.45 13.78
C TYR A 148 11.68 0.05 13.77
N LYS A 149 10.85 0.88 14.40
CA LYS A 149 11.06 2.33 14.45
C LYS A 149 12.40 2.72 15.07
N LYS A 150 12.81 2.06 16.14
CA LYS A 150 14.09 2.37 16.80
C LYS A 150 15.29 2.08 15.91
N LEU A 151 15.23 1.02 15.11
CA LEU A 151 16.36 0.55 14.30
C LEU A 151 16.37 1.11 12.88
N THR A 152 15.21 1.43 12.31
CA THR A 152 15.09 1.96 10.94
C THR A 152 14.82 3.47 10.89
N GLY A 153 14.28 4.05 11.97
CA GLY A 153 13.76 5.42 12.00
C GLY A 153 12.39 5.59 11.35
N GLU A 154 11.78 4.52 10.84
CA GLU A 154 10.51 4.55 10.13
C GLU A 154 9.34 4.06 11.01
N ASP A 155 8.16 4.65 10.85
CA ASP A 155 6.98 4.15 11.57
C ASP A 155 6.60 2.74 11.10
N GLY A 156 6.36 1.87 12.08
CA GLY A 156 5.95 0.49 11.82
C GLY A 156 4.50 0.40 11.33
N TYR A 157 4.17 -0.72 10.69
CA TYR A 157 2.88 -0.99 10.05
C TYR A 157 2.30 -2.36 10.43
N PHE A 158 2.89 -3.07 11.40
CA PHE A 158 2.56 -4.47 11.68
C PHE A 158 1.16 -4.70 12.24
N HIS A 159 0.60 -3.71 12.94
CA HIS A 159 -0.76 -3.78 13.50
C HIS A 159 -1.83 -3.27 12.52
N THR A 160 -1.49 -3.03 11.25
CA THR A 160 -2.42 -2.50 10.26
C THR A 160 -3.24 -3.62 9.62
N LYS A 161 -4.29 -3.23 8.89
CA LYS A 161 -5.24 -4.18 8.31
C LYS A 161 -5.53 -3.86 6.85
N LEU A 162 -5.99 -4.88 6.13
CA LEU A 162 -6.47 -4.78 4.77
C LEU A 162 -7.96 -5.11 4.73
N PHE A 163 -8.73 -4.28 4.04
CA PHE A 163 -10.03 -4.64 3.52
C PHE A 163 -9.87 -5.11 2.08
N TYR A 164 -10.60 -6.14 1.66
CA TYR A 164 -10.48 -6.67 0.32
C TYR A 164 -11.76 -7.38 -0.14
N THR A 165 -11.89 -7.55 -1.45
CA THR A 165 -12.88 -8.42 -2.07
C THR A 165 -12.40 -9.86 -1.96
N CYS A 166 -13.06 -10.63 -1.11
CA CYS A 166 -12.87 -12.05 -0.95
C CYS A 166 -13.74 -12.82 -1.96
N GLN A 167 -13.17 -13.81 -2.66
CA GLN A 167 -13.92 -14.62 -3.65
C GLN A 167 -13.86 -16.11 -3.34
N TYR A 168 -15.02 -16.77 -3.45
CA TYR A 168 -15.21 -18.20 -3.22
C TYR A 168 -16.02 -18.85 -4.34
N GLY A 169 -15.89 -20.17 -4.49
CA GLY A 169 -16.66 -20.96 -5.43
C GLY A 169 -16.05 -21.03 -6.84
N PRO A 170 -16.66 -21.81 -7.75
CA PRO A 170 -16.14 -21.99 -9.10
C PRO A 170 -16.20 -20.70 -9.93
N ALA A 171 -15.38 -20.61 -10.97
CA ALA A 171 -15.30 -19.43 -11.83
C ALA A 171 -16.65 -18.99 -12.43
N THR A 172 -17.55 -19.95 -12.66
CA THR A 172 -18.91 -19.75 -13.22
C THR A 172 -19.91 -19.17 -12.22
N ASN A 173 -19.66 -19.31 -10.91
CA ASN A 173 -20.57 -18.84 -9.85
C ASN A 173 -19.77 -18.35 -8.63
N LYS A 174 -18.85 -17.40 -8.86
CA LYS A 174 -18.03 -16.84 -7.77
C LYS A 174 -18.88 -15.98 -6.84
N ILE A 175 -18.89 -16.34 -5.56
CA ILE A 175 -19.40 -15.51 -4.48
C ILE A 175 -18.33 -14.46 -4.15
N ARG A 176 -18.73 -13.18 -4.06
CA ARG A 176 -17.81 -12.06 -3.78
C ARG A 176 -18.30 -11.25 -2.60
N ARG A 177 -17.48 -11.15 -1.55
CA ARG A 177 -17.82 -10.48 -0.27
C ARG A 177 -16.69 -9.57 0.17
N ILE A 178 -16.97 -8.58 1.01
CA ILE A 178 -15.91 -7.78 1.63
C ILE A 178 -15.41 -8.50 2.87
N ALA A 179 -14.10 -8.65 2.95
CA ALA A 179 -13.41 -9.19 4.11
C ALA A 179 -12.41 -8.17 4.67
N GLN A 180 -12.04 -8.38 5.92
CA GLN A 180 -10.96 -7.69 6.61
C GLN A 180 -9.97 -8.72 7.13
N ILE A 181 -8.69 -8.39 7.10
CA ILE A 181 -7.59 -9.26 7.56
C ILE A 181 -6.46 -8.41 8.11
N ASP A 182 -5.71 -8.94 9.08
CA ASP A 182 -4.47 -8.31 9.53
C ASP A 182 -3.40 -8.50 8.45
N ILE A 183 -2.42 -7.59 8.36
CA ILE A 183 -1.45 -7.63 7.25
C ILE A 183 -0.54 -8.87 7.24
N ASP A 184 -0.50 -9.64 8.32
CA ASP A 184 0.19 -10.92 8.43
C ASP A 184 -0.69 -12.13 8.02
N GLY A 185 -1.96 -11.90 7.67
CA GLY A 185 -2.91 -12.94 7.25
C GLY A 185 -3.82 -13.45 8.38
N ALA A 186 -3.64 -12.99 9.62
CA ALA A 186 -4.46 -13.40 10.75
C ALA A 186 -5.81 -12.64 10.82
N ASN A 187 -6.69 -13.11 11.71
CA ASN A 187 -7.95 -12.45 12.06
C ASN A 187 -8.84 -12.10 10.85
N CYS A 188 -8.84 -12.97 9.84
CA CYS A 188 -9.69 -12.80 8.67
C CYS A 188 -11.18 -12.89 9.05
N ARG A 189 -11.96 -11.87 8.71
CA ARG A 189 -13.41 -11.81 8.97
C ARG A 189 -14.18 -11.26 7.78
N ILE A 190 -15.40 -11.77 7.56
CA ILE A 190 -16.28 -11.28 6.50
C ILE A 190 -17.21 -10.18 7.03
N LEU A 191 -17.41 -9.13 6.24
CA LEU A 191 -18.16 -7.92 6.63
C LEU A 191 -19.52 -7.79 5.94
N THR A 192 -19.71 -8.41 4.77
CA THR A 192 -20.96 -8.29 3.99
C THR A 192 -21.69 -9.63 3.91
N PRO A 193 -23.03 -9.67 3.78
CA PRO A 193 -23.79 -10.92 3.65
C PRO A 193 -23.48 -11.66 2.34
N VAL A 194 -23.85 -12.94 2.25
CA VAL A 194 -23.54 -13.80 1.08
C VAL A 194 -24.42 -13.51 -0.13
N GLN A 195 -25.63 -13.00 0.10
CA GLN A 195 -26.63 -12.74 -0.95
C GLN A 195 -26.29 -11.52 -1.82
N GLN A 196 -25.37 -10.66 -1.35
CA GLN A 196 -24.96 -9.43 -2.02
C GLN A 196 -23.55 -9.59 -2.60
N GLU A 197 -23.41 -9.36 -3.91
CA GLU A 197 -22.08 -9.28 -4.53
C GLU A 197 -21.43 -7.94 -4.18
N ALA A 198 -20.47 -7.98 -3.25
CA ALA A 198 -19.78 -6.79 -2.75
C ALA A 198 -18.33 -6.76 -3.22
N LEU A 199 -17.90 -5.62 -3.78
CA LEU A 199 -16.60 -5.46 -4.44
C LEU A 199 -15.91 -4.15 -4.07
N ILE A 200 -14.60 -4.10 -4.35
CA ILE A 200 -13.76 -2.90 -4.35
C ILE A 200 -13.96 -2.07 -3.07
N PRO A 201 -13.62 -2.62 -1.90
CA PRO A 201 -13.70 -1.85 -0.68
C PRO A 201 -12.66 -0.72 -0.71
N LYS A 202 -13.01 0.45 -0.16
CA LYS A 202 -12.07 1.54 0.13
C LYS A 202 -12.38 2.11 1.51
N SER A 203 -11.39 2.05 2.40
CA SER A 203 -11.49 2.47 3.80
C SER A 203 -11.02 3.91 4.01
N THR A 204 -11.49 4.54 5.08
CA THR A 204 -10.82 5.72 5.64
C THR A 204 -9.42 5.37 6.15
N LYS A 205 -8.58 6.38 6.40
CA LYS A 205 -7.22 6.19 6.96
C LYS A 205 -7.25 5.43 8.29
N THR A 206 -8.22 5.70 9.14
CA THR A 206 -8.42 5.02 10.43
C THR A 206 -9.18 3.70 10.30
N GLY A 207 -9.71 3.37 9.12
CA GLY A 207 -10.51 2.18 8.88
C GLY A 207 -11.85 2.14 9.62
N ASN A 208 -12.28 3.24 10.25
CA ASN A 208 -13.57 3.31 10.94
C ASN A 208 -14.78 3.28 9.98
N LYS A 209 -14.58 3.64 8.71
CA LYS A 209 -15.60 3.54 7.65
C LYS A 209 -15.02 2.86 6.43
N VAL A 210 -15.85 2.08 5.76
CA VAL A 210 -15.49 1.34 4.55
C VAL A 210 -16.56 1.56 3.50
N THR A 211 -16.19 2.11 2.35
CA THR A 211 -17.02 2.08 1.15
C THR A 211 -16.83 0.78 0.41
N TYR A 212 -17.86 0.29 -0.29
CA TYR A 212 -17.76 -0.80 -1.25
C TYR A 212 -18.89 -0.67 -2.27
N ILE A 213 -18.77 -1.36 -3.41
CA ILE A 213 -19.84 -1.39 -4.41
C ILE A 213 -20.67 -2.66 -4.31
N ILE A 214 -21.99 -2.54 -4.43
CA ILE A 214 -22.91 -3.66 -4.60
C ILE A 214 -23.38 -3.70 -6.04
N LYS A 215 -23.30 -4.87 -6.68
CA LYS A 215 -23.92 -5.11 -7.99
C LYS A 215 -25.39 -5.48 -7.82
N ASN A 216 -26.29 -4.69 -8.39
CA ASN A 216 -27.70 -5.06 -8.47
C ASN A 216 -27.87 -6.17 -9.53
N LYS A 217 -28.40 -7.34 -9.14
CA LYS A 217 -28.53 -8.50 -10.04
C LYS A 217 -29.50 -8.26 -11.20
N ASN A 218 -30.56 -7.48 -10.99
CA ASN A 218 -31.61 -7.27 -11.99
C ASN A 218 -31.20 -6.23 -13.03
N SER A 219 -30.62 -5.12 -12.58
CA SER A 219 -30.23 -4.00 -13.46
C SER A 219 -28.76 -4.03 -13.90
N GLY A 220 -27.93 -4.85 -13.26
CA GLY A 220 -26.48 -4.87 -13.47
C GLY A 220 -25.72 -3.64 -12.95
N LYS A 221 -26.43 -2.61 -12.43
CA LYS A 221 -25.84 -1.36 -11.96
C LYS A 221 -25.09 -1.53 -10.64
N TYR A 222 -24.00 -0.79 -10.47
CA TYR A 222 -23.26 -0.70 -9.22
C TYR A 222 -23.73 0.49 -8.38
N ARG A 223 -23.92 0.26 -7.08
CA ARG A 223 -24.18 1.32 -6.07
C ARG A 223 -23.08 1.32 -5.02
N ILE A 224 -22.74 2.51 -4.52
CA ILE A 224 -21.75 2.66 -3.44
C ILE A 224 -22.46 2.61 -2.10
N HIS A 225 -22.04 1.68 -1.26
CA HIS A 225 -22.44 1.54 0.13
C HIS A 225 -21.32 2.05 1.03
N VAL A 226 -21.68 2.55 2.21
CA VAL A 226 -20.76 2.99 3.26
C VAL A 226 -21.14 2.27 4.55
N LEU A 227 -20.21 1.47 5.07
CA LEU A 227 -20.32 0.76 6.33
C LEU A 227 -19.51 1.48 7.42
N ASP A 228 -20.18 1.81 8.51
CA ASP A 228 -19.53 2.21 9.76
C ASP A 228 -19.08 0.97 10.54
N MET A 229 -17.79 0.90 10.88
CA MET A 229 -17.21 -0.32 11.44
C MET A 229 -17.52 -0.53 12.92
N ALA A 230 -17.83 0.53 13.66
CA ALA A 230 -18.18 0.46 15.07
C ALA A 230 -19.66 0.09 15.24
N THR A 231 -20.55 0.87 14.62
CA THR A 231 -22.01 0.72 14.77
C THR A 231 -22.61 -0.32 13.85
N LYS A 232 -21.89 -0.73 12.80
CA LYS A 232 -22.40 -1.54 11.67
C LYS A 232 -23.49 -0.84 10.86
N ALA A 233 -23.71 0.46 11.07
CA ALA A 233 -24.66 1.23 10.30
C ALA A 233 -24.28 1.25 8.82
N LEU A 234 -25.28 1.08 7.96
CA LEU A 234 -25.14 1.09 6.51
C LEU A 234 -25.82 2.32 5.93
N SER A 235 -25.09 3.08 5.11
CA SER A 235 -25.67 4.13 4.27
C SER A 235 -25.32 3.88 2.80
N VAL A 236 -26.11 4.43 1.89
CA VAL A 236 -25.96 4.24 0.44
C VAL A 236 -25.89 5.61 -0.21
N LEU A 237 -24.97 5.79 -1.15
CA LEU A 237 -24.93 7.01 -1.95
C LEU A 237 -26.18 7.11 -2.84
N PRO A 238 -26.65 8.33 -3.18
CA PRO A 238 -27.81 8.51 -4.06
C PRO A 238 -27.70 7.72 -5.37
N ASP A 239 -28.84 7.17 -5.83
CA ASP A 239 -28.89 6.38 -7.06
C ASP A 239 -28.81 7.28 -8.30
N GLU A 240 -27.59 7.66 -8.64
CA GLU A 240 -27.28 8.50 -9.79
C GLU A 240 -26.77 7.70 -10.99
N GLY A 241 -27.07 6.40 -11.08
CA GLY A 241 -26.58 5.53 -12.16
C GLY A 241 -25.56 4.52 -11.66
N CYS A 242 -24.59 4.19 -12.52
CA CYS A 242 -23.61 3.15 -12.21
C CYS A 242 -22.36 3.79 -11.58
N LEU A 243 -22.16 3.55 -10.30
CA LEU A 243 -21.12 4.21 -9.51
C LEU A 243 -19.97 3.25 -9.17
N ILE A 244 -18.73 3.66 -9.45
CA ILE A 244 -17.54 2.82 -9.27
C ILE A 244 -16.37 3.61 -8.66
N SER A 245 -15.36 2.87 -8.18
CA SER A 245 -14.10 3.42 -7.63
C SER A 245 -14.29 4.53 -6.57
N PRO A 246 -15.10 4.32 -5.52
CA PRO A 246 -15.24 5.30 -4.45
C PRO A 246 -13.93 5.49 -3.70
N GLN A 247 -13.64 6.69 -3.21
CA GLN A 247 -12.55 6.94 -2.29
C GLN A 247 -12.93 8.06 -1.32
N PHE A 248 -12.63 7.89 -0.03
CA PHE A 248 -12.79 8.96 0.95
C PHE A 248 -11.76 10.06 0.74
N SER A 249 -12.16 11.30 1.01
CA SER A 249 -11.21 12.38 1.26
C SER A 249 -10.35 12.09 2.50
N PRO A 250 -9.16 12.70 2.66
CA PRO A 250 -8.29 12.43 3.80
C PRO A 250 -8.94 12.74 5.15
N SER A 251 -9.84 13.73 5.18
CA SER A 251 -10.65 14.08 6.37
C SER A 251 -11.78 13.09 6.64
N GLY A 252 -12.14 12.23 5.67
CA GLY A 252 -13.23 11.26 5.79
C GLY A 252 -14.63 11.84 5.60
N ASN A 253 -14.75 13.13 5.28
CA ASN A 253 -16.04 13.84 5.20
C ASN A 253 -16.66 13.88 3.79
N GLU A 254 -15.89 13.55 2.75
CA GLU A 254 -16.36 13.52 1.37
C GLU A 254 -15.96 12.19 0.72
N ILE A 255 -16.70 11.79 -0.30
CA ILE A 255 -16.41 10.61 -1.11
C ILE A 255 -16.33 11.06 -2.57
N ILE A 256 -15.17 10.87 -3.19
CA ILE A 256 -15.01 11.02 -4.64
C ILE A 256 -15.25 9.67 -5.32
N TYR A 257 -15.92 9.66 -6.46
CA TYR A 257 -16.24 8.44 -7.19
C TYR A 257 -16.37 8.72 -8.69
N ALA A 258 -16.35 7.65 -9.50
CA ALA A 258 -16.68 7.73 -10.91
C ALA A 258 -18.14 7.31 -11.15
N LYS A 259 -18.84 8.11 -11.94
CA LYS A 259 -20.21 7.89 -12.39
C LYS A 259 -20.19 7.54 -13.87
N ILE A 260 -20.76 6.39 -14.22
CA ILE A 260 -20.89 5.94 -15.60
C ILE A 260 -22.28 6.33 -16.14
N SER A 261 -22.29 7.03 -17.26
CA SER A 261 -23.50 7.43 -17.98
C SER A 261 -24.13 6.25 -18.71
N PRO A 262 -25.41 6.31 -19.10
CA PRO A 262 -26.03 5.28 -19.94
C PRO A 262 -25.31 5.02 -21.27
N LYS A 263 -24.56 6.01 -21.78
CA LYS A 263 -23.74 5.90 -22.99
C LYS A 263 -22.36 5.27 -22.75
N GLY A 264 -22.03 4.92 -21.51
CA GLY A 264 -20.78 4.27 -21.11
C GLY A 264 -19.65 5.23 -20.69
N GLU A 265 -19.80 6.53 -20.89
CA GLU A 265 -18.82 7.55 -20.50
C GLU A 265 -18.72 7.65 -18.98
N SER A 266 -17.54 7.98 -18.45
CA SER A 266 -17.36 8.16 -17.00
C SER A 266 -16.77 9.51 -16.62
N SER A 267 -17.37 10.13 -15.60
CA SER A 267 -16.96 11.40 -15.01
C SER A 267 -16.80 11.26 -13.50
N LEU A 268 -16.04 12.17 -12.88
CA LEU A 268 -15.82 12.14 -11.44
C LEU A 268 -16.78 13.11 -10.73
N ALA A 269 -17.34 12.67 -9.63
CA ALA A 269 -18.19 13.46 -8.76
C ALA A 269 -17.76 13.30 -7.30
N ILE A 270 -18.10 14.30 -6.48
CA ILE A 270 -17.83 14.32 -5.05
C ILE A 270 -19.17 14.39 -4.33
N TYR A 271 -19.37 13.46 -3.40
CA TYR A 271 -20.53 13.40 -2.52
C TYR A 271 -20.14 13.77 -1.09
N ASN A 272 -20.94 14.62 -0.46
CA ASN A 272 -20.80 14.99 0.94
C ASN A 272 -21.94 14.33 1.75
N PRO A 273 -21.64 13.26 2.54
CA PRO A 273 -22.66 12.53 3.27
C PRO A 273 -23.41 13.34 4.32
N SER A 274 -22.78 14.37 4.92
CA SER A 274 -23.42 15.19 5.96
C SER A 274 -24.50 16.13 5.42
N SER A 275 -24.33 16.64 4.20
CA SER A 275 -25.30 17.53 3.54
C SER A 275 -26.18 16.80 2.53
N GLY A 276 -25.82 15.57 2.13
CA GLY A 276 -26.48 14.85 1.05
C GLY A 276 -26.21 15.44 -0.34
N SER A 277 -25.29 16.40 -0.47
CA SER A 277 -25.02 17.09 -1.74
C SER A 277 -23.99 16.35 -2.60
N THR A 278 -24.23 16.38 -3.91
CA THR A 278 -23.31 15.90 -4.95
C THR A 278 -22.86 17.08 -5.79
N ARG A 279 -21.56 17.17 -6.09
CA ARG A 279 -21.01 18.13 -7.06
C ARG A 279 -20.10 17.45 -8.09
N PRO A 280 -20.09 17.91 -9.35
CA PRO A 280 -19.14 17.42 -10.33
C PRO A 280 -17.70 17.83 -9.94
N PHE A 281 -16.75 16.90 -10.07
CA PHE A 281 -15.32 17.17 -9.92
C PHE A 281 -14.66 17.41 -11.28
N SER A 282 -15.02 16.60 -12.25
CA SER A 282 -14.57 16.74 -13.63
C SER A 282 -15.73 16.49 -14.58
N VAL A 283 -15.97 17.46 -15.45
CA VAL A 283 -16.86 17.32 -16.60
C VAL A 283 -15.98 17.46 -17.83
N TYR A 284 -15.80 16.39 -18.58
CA TYR A 284 -15.18 16.50 -19.89
C TYR A 284 -16.30 16.62 -20.92
N THR A 285 -16.28 17.70 -21.70
CA THR A 285 -17.32 18.04 -22.69
C THR A 285 -16.89 17.72 -24.13
N GLY A 286 -15.71 17.13 -24.33
CA GLY A 286 -15.08 16.95 -25.65
C GLY A 286 -15.26 15.57 -26.31
N GLY A 287 -16.33 14.82 -25.99
CA GLY A 287 -16.61 13.47 -26.53
C GLY A 287 -16.48 12.34 -25.49
N GLN A 288 -16.46 11.08 -25.95
CA GLN A 288 -16.41 9.89 -25.09
C GLN A 288 -15.10 9.83 -24.29
N ALA A 289 -15.17 10.28 -23.05
CA ALA A 289 -14.07 10.22 -22.09
C ALA A 289 -14.40 9.28 -20.92
N PHE A 290 -13.36 8.61 -20.41
CA PHE A 290 -13.44 7.73 -19.26
C PHE A 290 -12.51 8.24 -18.18
N GLN A 291 -13.07 8.73 -17.07
CA GLN A 291 -12.33 9.13 -15.88
C GLN A 291 -12.72 8.23 -14.71
N VAL A 292 -11.72 7.59 -14.09
CA VAL A 292 -11.90 6.57 -13.06
C VAL A 292 -10.77 6.56 -12.04
N SER A 293 -10.98 5.81 -10.96
CA SER A 293 -9.99 5.54 -9.91
C SER A 293 -9.32 6.81 -9.35
N PRO A 294 -10.13 7.78 -8.85
CA PRO A 294 -9.60 8.96 -8.19
C PRO A 294 -8.87 8.59 -6.88
N SER A 295 -7.85 9.37 -6.55
CA SER A 295 -7.14 9.33 -5.27
C SER A 295 -6.75 10.74 -4.82
N TYR A 296 -7.21 11.15 -3.64
CA TYR A 296 -6.77 12.39 -2.99
C TYR A 296 -5.31 12.32 -2.54
N SER A 297 -4.63 13.47 -2.59
CA SER A 297 -3.44 13.72 -1.80
C SER A 297 -3.75 13.70 -0.30
N PRO A 298 -2.81 13.30 0.60
CA PRO A 298 -2.97 13.32 2.06
C PRO A 298 -3.34 14.68 2.63
N ASP A 299 -2.91 15.77 1.99
CA ASP A 299 -3.29 17.13 2.36
C ASP A 299 -4.67 17.56 1.81
N GLY A 300 -5.30 16.71 0.98
CA GLY A 300 -6.60 16.93 0.37
C GLY A 300 -6.63 17.98 -0.74
N ARG A 301 -5.49 18.56 -1.12
CA ARG A 301 -5.43 19.67 -2.08
C ARG A 301 -5.47 19.23 -3.54
N MET A 302 -5.04 18.01 -3.83
CA MET A 302 -4.94 17.47 -5.17
C MET A 302 -5.69 16.14 -5.28
N VAL A 303 -6.13 15.82 -6.49
CA VAL A 303 -6.68 14.51 -6.86
C VAL A 303 -5.91 13.99 -8.06
N VAL A 304 -5.36 12.79 -7.93
CA VAL A 304 -4.86 12.01 -9.07
C VAL A 304 -5.97 11.09 -9.57
N PHE A 305 -6.07 10.88 -10.88
CA PHE A 305 -7.04 9.98 -11.47
C PHE A 305 -6.55 9.43 -12.81
N SER A 306 -7.13 8.31 -13.23
CA SER A 306 -6.89 7.76 -14.57
C SER A 306 -7.91 8.35 -15.53
N ALA A 307 -7.45 8.84 -16.69
CA ALA A 307 -8.34 9.30 -17.74
C ALA A 307 -7.90 8.83 -19.14
N GLN A 308 -8.90 8.46 -19.94
CA GLN A 308 -8.81 8.29 -21.38
C GLN A 308 -9.72 9.33 -22.02
N LEU A 309 -9.15 10.27 -22.78
CA LEU A 309 -9.89 11.45 -23.27
C LEU A 309 -10.67 11.19 -24.55
N SER A 310 -10.36 10.11 -25.26
CA SER A 310 -11.09 9.61 -26.42
C SER A 310 -10.84 8.11 -26.60
N GLU A 311 -11.69 7.42 -27.37
CA GLU A 311 -11.52 6.00 -27.70
C GLU A 311 -10.17 5.69 -28.39
N SER A 312 -9.61 6.65 -29.14
CA SER A 312 -8.33 6.51 -29.84
C SER A 312 -7.09 6.76 -28.96
N THR A 313 -7.27 7.24 -27.74
CA THR A 313 -6.16 7.52 -26.80
C THR A 313 -5.97 6.40 -25.80
N ARG A 314 -4.74 6.25 -25.28
CA ARG A 314 -4.47 5.33 -24.17
C ARG A 314 -4.82 6.01 -22.84
N PRO A 315 -5.32 5.27 -21.84
CA PRO A 315 -5.44 5.76 -20.47
C PRO A 315 -4.11 6.33 -19.94
N LYS A 316 -4.17 7.52 -19.37
CA LYS A 316 -3.06 8.25 -18.75
C LYS A 316 -3.46 8.69 -17.34
N ILE A 317 -2.47 9.06 -16.54
CA ILE A 317 -2.66 9.59 -15.19
C ILE A 317 -2.63 11.10 -15.24
N TYR A 318 -3.65 11.71 -14.63
CA TYR A 318 -3.80 13.15 -14.50
C TYR A 318 -3.86 13.54 -13.03
N VAL A 319 -3.38 14.75 -12.73
CA VAL A 319 -3.50 15.38 -11.42
C VAL A 319 -4.23 16.71 -11.58
N LYS A 320 -5.14 17.02 -10.67
CA LYS A 320 -5.95 18.25 -10.67
C LYS A 320 -6.15 18.76 -9.23
N PRO A 321 -6.25 20.08 -8.97
CA PRO A 321 -6.62 20.58 -7.65
C PRO A 321 -8.03 20.14 -7.24
N ALA A 322 -8.19 19.77 -5.97
CA ALA A 322 -9.46 19.34 -5.39
C ALA A 322 -10.55 20.44 -5.41
N SER A 323 -10.12 21.71 -5.36
CA SER A 323 -10.97 22.89 -5.44
C SER A 323 -11.48 23.20 -6.86
N GLY A 324 -10.91 22.58 -7.90
CA GLY A 324 -11.25 22.87 -9.29
C GLY A 324 -10.03 23.30 -10.13
N GLY A 325 -10.27 23.61 -11.41
CA GLY A 325 -9.22 23.97 -12.38
C GLY A 325 -8.90 22.88 -13.40
N SER A 326 -7.82 23.09 -14.17
CA SER A 326 -7.43 22.21 -15.27
C SER A 326 -6.58 21.03 -14.80
N PRO A 327 -6.82 19.81 -15.33
CA PRO A 327 -5.97 18.66 -15.05
C PRO A 327 -4.63 18.73 -15.82
N VAL A 328 -3.58 18.19 -15.22
CA VAL A 328 -2.25 18.04 -15.81
C VAL A 328 -1.93 16.57 -16.00
N CYS A 329 -1.54 16.16 -17.21
CA CYS A 329 -1.09 14.79 -17.48
C CYS A 329 0.33 14.59 -16.93
N ILE A 330 0.51 13.60 -16.06
CA ILE A 330 1.81 13.32 -15.43
C ILE A 330 2.49 12.07 -16.00
N SER A 331 1.73 11.12 -16.55
CA SER A 331 2.31 9.90 -17.14
C SER A 331 2.81 10.16 -18.56
N ARG A 332 4.14 10.11 -18.78
CA ARG A 332 4.76 10.43 -20.07
C ARG A 332 5.17 9.22 -20.92
N GLY A 333 5.20 8.01 -20.35
CA GLY A 333 5.63 6.81 -21.07
C GLY A 333 4.61 6.26 -22.09
N GLN A 334 5.07 5.32 -22.92
CA GLN A 334 4.29 4.73 -24.01
C GLN A 334 3.22 3.70 -23.57
N GLY A 335 3.03 3.45 -22.27
CA GLY A 335 2.03 2.50 -21.74
C GLY A 335 0.62 3.07 -21.58
N SER A 336 -0.31 2.20 -21.20
CA SER A 336 -1.61 2.57 -20.61
C SER A 336 -1.49 2.52 -19.09
N TYR A 337 -1.98 3.54 -18.40
CA TYR A 337 -1.83 3.71 -16.96
C TYR A 337 -3.18 3.70 -16.25
N PHE A 338 -3.27 3.04 -15.11
CA PHE A 338 -4.52 2.74 -14.40
C PHE A 338 -4.34 2.85 -12.88
N CYS A 339 -5.48 2.99 -12.18
CA CYS A 339 -5.60 2.91 -10.73
C CYS A 339 -4.50 3.67 -9.95
N PRO A 340 -4.30 4.98 -10.18
CA PRO A 340 -3.30 5.74 -9.45
C PRO A 340 -3.71 5.94 -7.99
N VAL A 341 -2.74 5.92 -7.09
CA VAL A 341 -2.96 6.14 -5.65
C VAL A 341 -1.79 6.91 -5.03
N TRP A 342 -2.09 8.01 -4.32
CA TRP A 342 -1.09 8.81 -3.61
C TRP A 342 -0.55 8.07 -2.38
N SER A 343 0.75 8.23 -2.12
CA SER A 343 1.35 7.76 -0.87
C SER A 343 0.91 8.63 0.31
N PRO A 344 0.80 8.06 1.53
CA PRO A 344 0.47 8.82 2.74
C PRO A 344 1.41 9.99 3.07
N ASP A 345 2.66 9.94 2.61
CA ASP A 345 3.65 11.02 2.75
C ASP A 345 3.64 12.04 1.60
N GLY A 346 2.84 11.79 0.55
CA GLY A 346 2.69 12.63 -0.62
C GLY A 346 3.86 12.72 -1.59
N ARG A 347 4.91 11.93 -1.36
CA ARG A 347 6.11 11.93 -2.22
C ARG A 347 5.95 11.07 -3.48
N TRP A 348 5.00 10.14 -3.48
CA TRP A 348 4.87 9.13 -4.53
C TRP A 348 3.42 8.93 -4.96
N ILE A 349 3.26 8.53 -6.22
CA ILE A 349 2.03 8.00 -6.79
C ILE A 349 2.35 6.60 -7.28
N ALA A 350 1.65 5.60 -6.72
CA ALA A 350 1.68 4.24 -7.26
C ALA A 350 0.61 4.12 -8.34
N CYS A 351 0.87 3.33 -9.38
CA CYS A 351 -0.10 3.06 -10.43
C CYS A 351 0.18 1.71 -11.11
N ILE A 352 -0.80 1.23 -11.87
CA ILE A 352 -0.61 0.08 -12.74
C ILE A 352 -0.33 0.55 -14.16
N LYS A 353 0.75 0.06 -14.77
CA LYS A 353 1.08 0.30 -16.16
C LYS A 353 0.94 -0.98 -16.96
N LYS A 354 0.15 -0.95 -18.03
CA LYS A 354 0.11 -2.02 -19.04
C LYS A 354 1.03 -1.64 -20.20
N SER A 355 2.00 -2.50 -20.50
CA SER A 355 2.94 -2.30 -21.61
C SER A 355 3.40 -3.64 -22.17
N LYS A 356 3.45 -3.75 -23.50
CA LYS A 356 3.91 -4.97 -24.21
C LYS A 356 3.26 -6.27 -23.66
N GLY A 357 1.97 -6.23 -23.35
CA GLY A 357 1.20 -7.37 -22.85
C GLY A 357 1.31 -7.66 -21.34
N ASN A 358 2.23 -7.01 -20.61
CA ASN A 358 2.45 -7.22 -19.18
C ASN A 358 1.88 -6.06 -18.34
N PHE A 359 1.62 -6.34 -17.06
CA PHE A 359 1.22 -5.33 -16.07
C PHE A 359 2.35 -5.11 -15.08
N TYR A 360 2.62 -3.84 -14.79
CA TYR A 360 3.66 -3.38 -13.89
C TYR A 360 3.05 -2.53 -12.78
N LEU A 361 3.44 -2.79 -11.54
CA LEU A 361 3.21 -1.86 -10.44
C LEU A 361 4.34 -0.85 -10.48
N CYS A 362 4.03 0.40 -10.78
CA CYS A 362 4.99 1.49 -10.88
C CYS A 362 4.79 2.51 -9.77
N VAL A 363 5.86 3.24 -9.47
CA VAL A 363 5.82 4.47 -8.67
C VAL A 363 6.43 5.63 -9.45
N MET A 364 5.93 6.84 -9.25
CA MET A 364 6.45 8.09 -9.83
C MET A 364 6.23 9.24 -8.83
N THR A 365 6.94 10.36 -8.99
CA THR A 365 6.65 11.58 -8.22
C THR A 365 5.32 12.20 -8.65
N PRO A 366 4.73 13.12 -7.86
CA PRO A 366 3.51 13.84 -8.27
C PRO A 366 3.65 14.65 -9.58
N SER A 367 4.89 15.00 -9.98
CA SER A 367 5.18 15.64 -11.28
C SER A 367 5.28 14.65 -12.44
N GLY A 368 5.25 13.34 -12.16
CA GLY A 368 5.41 12.27 -13.15
C GLY A 368 6.87 11.85 -13.41
N ASP A 369 7.83 12.41 -12.69
CA ASP A 369 9.24 12.08 -12.83
C ASP A 369 9.58 10.82 -12.01
N GLN A 370 10.79 10.28 -12.22
CA GLN A 370 11.28 9.08 -11.54
C GLN A 370 10.34 7.87 -11.64
N GLU A 371 9.61 7.74 -12.75
CA GLU A 371 8.79 6.56 -13.00
C GLU A 371 9.67 5.31 -13.01
N ARG A 372 9.34 4.33 -12.15
CA ARG A 372 9.98 3.02 -12.13
C ARG A 372 9.02 1.92 -11.72
N ALA A 373 9.22 0.74 -12.29
CA ALA A 373 8.48 -0.46 -11.88
C ALA A 373 9.07 -1.01 -10.56
N ILE A 374 8.21 -1.43 -9.64
CA ILE A 374 8.57 -2.11 -8.39
C ILE A 374 8.11 -3.57 -8.37
N SER A 375 7.22 -3.96 -9.28
CA SER A 375 6.81 -5.36 -9.50
C SER A 375 6.18 -5.54 -10.90
N GLN A 376 6.05 -6.78 -11.34
CA GLN A 376 5.41 -7.20 -12.58
C GLN A 376 4.64 -8.50 -12.37
N ALA A 377 3.48 -8.64 -13.02
CA ALA A 377 2.75 -9.91 -13.10
C ALA A 377 1.94 -10.01 -14.41
N PHE A 378 1.28 -11.15 -14.62
CA PHE A 378 0.35 -11.34 -15.74
C PHE A 378 -0.80 -10.34 -15.67
N LEU A 379 -1.32 -10.08 -14.47
CA LEU A 379 -2.29 -9.03 -14.21
C LEU A 379 -2.00 -8.42 -12.83
N LEU A 380 -2.09 -7.10 -12.74
CA LEU A 380 -2.01 -6.32 -11.50
C LEU A 380 -3.18 -5.34 -11.48
N ASP A 381 -3.77 -5.13 -10.31
CA ASP A 381 -4.87 -4.18 -10.15
C ASP A 381 -4.95 -3.61 -8.71
N GLN A 382 -5.62 -2.46 -8.57
CA GLN A 382 -5.97 -1.81 -7.30
C GLN A 382 -4.80 -1.69 -6.31
N PRO A 383 -3.74 -0.93 -6.61
CA PRO A 383 -2.71 -0.64 -5.64
C PRO A 383 -3.28 0.19 -4.47
N THR A 384 -2.73 -0.03 -3.27
CA THR A 384 -3.01 0.72 -2.05
C THR A 384 -1.76 0.79 -1.19
N TRP A 385 -1.49 1.95 -0.58
CA TRP A 385 -0.28 2.16 0.23
C TRP A 385 -0.46 1.73 1.68
N ALA A 386 0.57 1.14 2.26
CA ALA A 386 0.73 1.07 3.70
C ALA A 386 0.89 2.48 4.30
N PRO A 387 0.47 2.71 5.56
CA PRO A 387 0.52 4.04 6.18
C PRO A 387 1.93 4.65 6.26
N ASN A 388 2.99 3.81 6.26
CA ASN A 388 4.38 4.26 6.29
C ASN A 388 4.95 4.67 4.91
N SER A 389 4.16 4.60 3.84
CA SER A 389 4.60 4.94 2.47
C SER A 389 5.78 4.11 1.96
N ARG A 390 5.98 2.89 2.48
CA ARG A 390 7.06 1.98 2.05
C ARG A 390 6.56 0.74 1.35
N TRP A 391 5.35 0.30 1.66
CA TRP A 391 4.75 -0.86 1.05
C TRP A 391 3.53 -0.48 0.23
N VAL A 392 3.33 -1.19 -0.87
CA VAL A 392 2.13 -1.09 -1.70
C VAL A 392 1.54 -2.49 -1.81
N ALA A 393 0.29 -2.66 -1.40
CA ALA A 393 -0.46 -3.88 -1.68
C ALA A 393 -1.22 -3.72 -2.99
N CYS A 394 -1.33 -4.77 -3.78
CA CYS A 394 -2.15 -4.81 -4.98
C CYS A 394 -2.66 -6.23 -5.23
N SER A 395 -3.72 -6.34 -6.02
CA SER A 395 -4.16 -7.63 -6.53
C SER A 395 -3.26 -8.10 -7.65
N PHE A 396 -3.01 -9.40 -7.73
CA PHE A 396 -2.25 -9.98 -8.83
C PHE A 396 -2.76 -11.36 -9.24
N GLN A 397 -2.52 -11.70 -10.50
CA GLN A 397 -2.63 -13.05 -11.04
C GLN A 397 -1.33 -13.42 -11.74
N THR A 398 -0.97 -14.70 -11.68
CA THR A 398 0.21 -15.25 -12.36
C THR A 398 -0.12 -15.77 -13.77
N GLY A 399 -1.40 -15.84 -14.15
CA GLY A 399 -1.84 -16.29 -15.47
C GLY A 399 -3.36 -16.15 -15.66
N ARG A 400 -3.83 -16.30 -16.90
CA ARG A 400 -5.22 -16.03 -17.33
C ARG A 400 -6.30 -16.75 -16.52
N TYR A 401 -6.03 -17.96 -16.05
CA TYR A 401 -6.98 -18.79 -15.30
C TYR A 401 -6.51 -19.08 -13.87
N LYS A 402 -5.53 -18.31 -13.38
CA LYS A 402 -5.02 -18.44 -12.01
C LYS A 402 -5.86 -17.59 -11.04
N PRO A 403 -6.03 -18.02 -9.78
CA PRO A 403 -6.76 -17.24 -8.78
C PRO A 403 -6.11 -15.86 -8.54
N PHE A 404 -6.92 -14.92 -8.07
CA PHE A 404 -6.41 -13.64 -7.56
C PHE A 404 -5.79 -13.82 -6.17
N HIS A 405 -4.65 -13.17 -5.99
CA HIS A 405 -3.98 -13.04 -4.69
C HIS A 405 -3.68 -11.57 -4.41
N ILE A 406 -3.34 -11.27 -3.16
CA ILE A 406 -2.85 -9.95 -2.75
C ILE A 406 -1.35 -10.04 -2.57
N MET A 407 -0.61 -9.22 -3.31
CA MET A 407 0.83 -9.02 -3.15
C MET A 407 1.07 -7.74 -2.36
N MET A 408 2.10 -7.75 -1.52
CA MET A 408 2.68 -6.56 -0.91
C MET A 408 4.09 -6.39 -1.47
N ALA A 409 4.37 -5.26 -2.10
CA ALA A 409 5.67 -4.92 -2.65
C ALA A 409 6.26 -3.71 -1.93
N HIS A 410 7.51 -3.82 -1.50
CA HIS A 410 8.24 -2.68 -0.96
C HIS A 410 8.61 -1.72 -2.08
N ILE A 411 8.60 -0.42 -1.81
CA ILE A 411 8.84 0.63 -2.78
C ILE A 411 10.24 0.52 -3.41
N SER A 412 11.21 -0.11 -2.74
CA SER A 412 12.53 -0.37 -3.34
C SER A 412 12.51 -1.39 -4.49
N GLY A 413 11.42 -2.14 -4.67
CA GLY A 413 11.31 -3.24 -5.64
C GLY A 413 12.07 -4.51 -5.26
N ARG A 414 12.69 -4.56 -4.06
CA ARG A 414 13.54 -5.69 -3.63
C ARG A 414 12.79 -6.76 -2.85
N PHE A 415 11.77 -6.35 -2.11
CA PHE A 415 11.02 -7.23 -1.23
C PHE A 415 9.58 -7.29 -1.70
N MET A 416 9.10 -8.51 -1.88
CA MET A 416 7.72 -8.80 -2.23
C MET A 416 7.27 -10.00 -1.42
N ARG A 417 6.00 -9.98 -1.00
CA ARG A 417 5.36 -11.14 -0.37
C ARG A 417 3.93 -11.25 -0.82
N THR A 418 3.42 -12.48 -0.82
CA THR A 418 2.01 -12.77 -1.01
C THR A 418 1.34 -12.83 0.36
N LEU A 419 0.23 -12.12 0.52
CA LEU A 419 -0.60 -12.23 1.72
C LEU A 419 -1.38 -13.54 1.66
N ASN A 420 -1.27 -14.34 2.72
CA ASN A 420 -2.09 -15.53 2.85
C ASN A 420 -3.51 -15.12 3.25
N THR A 421 -4.48 -15.34 2.35
CA THR A 421 -5.89 -15.04 2.59
C THR A 421 -6.65 -16.32 2.86
N SER A 422 -6.91 -16.60 4.14
CA SER A 422 -7.65 -17.77 4.58
C SER A 422 -8.74 -17.42 5.59
N LEU A 423 -9.91 -18.05 5.49
CA LEU A 423 -10.99 -17.96 6.46
C LEU A 423 -11.21 -19.32 7.10
N GLY A 424 -11.07 -19.42 8.43
CA GLY A 424 -11.21 -20.68 9.15
C GLY A 424 -10.26 -21.78 8.65
N GLY A 425 -9.03 -21.39 8.26
CA GLY A 425 -8.02 -22.30 7.71
C GLY A 425 -8.20 -22.65 6.22
N VAL A 426 -9.29 -22.21 5.58
CA VAL A 426 -9.53 -22.46 4.16
C VAL A 426 -9.05 -21.26 3.33
N ALA A 427 -8.11 -21.50 2.42
CA ALA A 427 -7.60 -20.48 1.51
C ALA A 427 -8.66 -20.03 0.49
N HIS A 428 -8.62 -18.75 0.12
CA HIS A 428 -9.53 -18.16 -0.87
C HIS A 428 -8.85 -17.04 -1.66
N GLU A 429 -9.52 -16.56 -2.71
CA GLU A 429 -8.97 -15.50 -3.54
C GLU A 429 -9.13 -14.12 -2.90
N GLY A 430 -8.08 -13.31 -2.97
CA GLY A 430 -8.06 -11.94 -2.47
C GLY A 430 -7.89 -10.94 -3.62
N ASN A 431 -8.84 -10.01 -3.75
CA ASN A 431 -8.83 -8.98 -4.80
C ASN A 431 -9.20 -7.59 -4.25
N HIS A 432 -8.84 -6.53 -4.95
CA HIS A 432 -9.12 -5.12 -4.65
C HIS A 432 -8.78 -4.73 -3.20
N PRO A 433 -7.51 -4.78 -2.78
CA PRO A 433 -7.12 -4.39 -1.43
C PRO A 433 -7.34 -2.89 -1.19
N SER A 434 -7.66 -2.57 0.05
CA SER A 434 -7.68 -1.24 0.64
C SER A 434 -6.99 -1.30 1.99
N TRP A 435 -5.85 -0.64 2.09
CA TRP A 435 -5.04 -0.62 3.30
C TRP A 435 -5.54 0.49 4.20
N CYS A 436 -5.88 0.15 5.45
CA CYS A 436 -6.14 1.14 6.48
C CYS A 436 -4.93 1.24 7.42
N GLY A 437 -4.75 2.42 8.02
CA GLY A 437 -3.86 2.58 9.17
C GLY A 437 -4.44 1.90 10.41
N GLU A 438 -4.00 2.38 11.57
CA GLU A 438 -4.49 1.91 12.87
C GLU A 438 -6.00 2.17 13.00
N LEU A 439 -6.74 1.12 13.35
CA LEU A 439 -8.04 1.30 14.01
C LEU A 439 -7.71 1.75 15.43
N GLN A 440 -8.16 2.93 15.83
CA GLN A 440 -8.06 3.33 17.24
C GLN A 440 -8.75 2.26 18.08
N ASP A 441 -8.04 1.82 19.13
CA ASP A 441 -8.52 0.83 20.12
C ASP A 441 -9.83 1.27 20.77
#